data_AF-A0A3T0LZ99-F1
#
_entry.id   AF-A0A3T0LZ99-F1
#
_cell.length_a   1.000
_cell.length_b   1.000
_cell.length_c   1.000
_cell.angle_alpha   90.00
_cell.angle_beta   90.00
_cell.angle_gamma   90.00
#
_symmetry.space_group_name_H-M   'P 1'
#
loop_
_entity.id
_entity.type
_entity.pdbx_description
1 polymer ?
#
loop_
_entity_poly.entity_id
_entity_poly.type
_entity_poly.pdbx_seq_one_letter_code
_entity_poly.pdbx_strand_id
1 'polypeptide(L)'
;MKIKFNEEIKEFCNILKLRGIHDHFEEVIEESRDYEEFLHKLLLLEIDEKDKRGVECRIRNAKFPYRKYLDDIDIKYLPEGMQKKLPELSTLAFIEKGQNVILVGNPGTGKTHVSIGLGIKACMEGYKVLFTTIPLLITKLKECNSQKTLTYFERRFEKYDLVIADELGYISFDKEGAELLFTNLSLRASRKSIIITTNLSFDRWEEIFADPVITSAMVDRLTHKAHIIDMTGDSYRLHESLSQC
;
A
#
# COMPACT_ATOMS: atom_id res chain seq x y z
N MET A 1 13.17 -8.35 47.39
CA MET A 1 11.86 -8.95 47.01
C MET A 1 11.22 -8.22 45.84
N LYS A 2 11.01 -6.89 45.87
CA LYS A 2 10.48 -6.11 44.73
C LYS A 2 11.28 -6.24 43.43
N ILE A 3 12.62 -6.22 43.50
CA ILE A 3 13.51 -6.38 42.33
C ILE A 3 13.25 -7.71 41.60
N LYS A 4 13.02 -8.80 42.34
CA LYS A 4 12.76 -10.12 41.77
C LYS A 4 11.42 -10.17 41.03
N PHE A 5 10.38 -9.56 41.58
CA PHE A 5 9.08 -9.49 40.89
C PHE A 5 9.13 -8.61 39.64
N ASN A 6 9.91 -7.52 39.63
CA ASN A 6 10.07 -6.69 38.43
C ASN A 6 10.76 -7.47 37.29
N GLU A 7 11.77 -8.29 37.60
CA GLU A 7 12.41 -9.17 36.62
C GLU A 7 11.44 -10.23 36.09
N GLU A 8 10.67 -10.88 36.97
CA GLU A 8 9.65 -11.86 36.56
C GLU A 8 8.56 -11.20 35.69
N ILE A 9 8.13 -9.98 36.00
CA ILE A 9 7.17 -9.22 35.17
C ILE A 9 7.75 -8.97 33.77
N LYS A 10 9.01 -8.53 33.66
CA LYS A 10 9.67 -8.32 32.36
C LYS A 10 9.76 -9.63 31.58
N GLU A 11 10.10 -10.75 32.23
CA GLU A 11 10.14 -12.07 31.60
C GLU A 11 8.76 -12.48 31.07
N PHE A 12 7.70 -12.36 31.89
CA PHE A 12 6.33 -12.66 31.47
C PHE A 12 5.87 -11.76 30.33
N CYS A 13 6.22 -10.47 30.35
CA CYS A 13 5.91 -9.56 29.26
C CYS A 13 6.58 -9.97 27.95
N ASN A 14 7.81 -10.49 27.99
CA ASN A 14 8.50 -11.02 26.81
C ASN A 14 7.79 -12.26 26.24
N ILE A 15 7.40 -13.21 27.11
CA ILE A 15 6.67 -14.43 26.70
C ILE A 15 5.32 -14.07 26.05
N LEU A 16 4.57 -13.15 26.68
CA LEU A 16 3.24 -12.73 26.23
C LEU A 16 3.27 -11.64 25.14
N LYS A 17 4.47 -11.15 24.79
CA LYS A 17 4.70 -10.05 23.83
C LYS A 17 4.02 -8.73 24.21
N LEU A 18 3.96 -8.44 25.51
CA LEU A 18 3.39 -7.24 26.12
C LEU A 18 4.43 -6.12 26.21
N ARG A 19 4.76 -5.50 25.07
CA ARG A 19 5.83 -4.50 25.01
C ARG A 19 5.47 -3.20 25.73
N GLY A 20 4.22 -2.74 25.63
CA GLY A 20 3.81 -1.50 26.29
C GLY A 20 3.91 -1.63 27.81
N ILE A 21 3.55 -2.80 28.33
CA ILE A 21 3.75 -3.10 29.76
C ILE A 21 5.24 -3.23 30.09
N HIS A 22 6.00 -4.00 29.30
CA HIS A 22 7.42 -4.21 29.53
C HIS A 22 8.21 -2.89 29.67
N ASP A 23 7.91 -1.93 28.79
CA ASP A 23 8.68 -0.69 28.67
C ASP A 23 8.24 0.38 29.67
N HIS A 24 6.98 0.37 30.14
CA HIS A 24 6.42 1.46 30.93
C HIS A 24 5.93 1.09 32.34
N PHE A 25 5.90 -0.18 32.74
CA PHE A 25 5.29 -0.54 34.03
C PHE A 25 5.96 0.09 35.25
N GLU A 26 7.27 0.34 35.21
CA GLU A 26 7.99 1.00 36.31
C GLU A 26 7.57 2.47 36.44
N GLU A 27 7.44 3.18 35.32
CA GLU A 27 6.97 4.58 35.28
C GLU A 27 5.52 4.69 35.80
N VAL A 28 4.64 3.78 35.35
CA VAL A 28 3.22 3.79 35.73
C VAL A 28 3.03 3.43 37.21
N ILE A 29 3.92 2.64 37.83
CA ILE A 29 3.90 2.39 39.28
C ILE A 29 4.05 3.70 40.07
N GLU A 30 4.91 4.61 39.62
CA GLU A 30 5.20 5.87 40.32
C GLU A 30 4.08 6.90 40.16
N GLU A 31 3.39 6.90 39.01
CA GLU A 31 2.34 7.87 38.69
C GLU A 31 0.94 7.49 39.17
N SER A 32 0.71 6.23 39.53
CA SER A 32 -0.63 5.72 39.84
C SER A 32 -0.98 5.87 41.32
N ARG A 33 -2.21 6.29 41.63
CA ARG A 33 -2.67 6.53 43.00
C ARG A 33 -3.19 5.27 43.67
N ASP A 34 -3.76 4.36 42.89
CA ASP A 34 -4.30 3.09 43.33
C ASP A 34 -4.07 1.96 42.29
N TYR A 35 -4.48 0.75 42.65
CA TYR A 35 -4.29 -0.44 41.81
C TYR A 35 -5.18 -0.46 40.56
N GLU A 36 -6.35 0.18 40.59
CA GLU A 36 -7.26 0.24 39.45
C GLU A 36 -6.73 1.17 38.37
N GLU A 37 -6.26 2.35 38.77
CA GLU A 37 -5.60 3.32 37.89
C GLU A 37 -4.32 2.73 37.28
N PHE A 38 -3.52 2.04 38.09
CA PHE A 38 -2.30 1.36 37.65
C PHE A 38 -2.59 0.34 36.54
N LEU A 39 -3.53 -0.58 36.78
CA LEU A 39 -3.89 -1.61 35.81
C LEU A 39 -4.48 -1.00 34.53
N HIS A 40 -5.34 0.00 34.68
CA HIS A 40 -5.96 0.68 33.54
C HIS A 40 -4.93 1.37 32.65
N LYS A 41 -4.01 2.17 33.23
CA LYS A 41 -2.94 2.86 32.47
C LYS A 41 -2.03 1.86 31.75
N LEU A 42 -1.64 0.78 32.42
CA LEU A 42 -0.82 -0.26 31.81
C LEU A 42 -1.48 -0.92 30.59
N LEU A 43 -2.76 -1.26 30.71
CA LEU A 43 -3.50 -1.88 29.62
C LEU A 43 -3.70 -0.92 28.44
N LEU A 44 -3.92 0.37 28.71
CA LEU A 44 -3.97 1.39 27.66
C LEU A 44 -2.65 1.47 26.88
N LEU A 45 -1.51 1.55 27.58
CA LEU A 45 -0.20 1.59 26.93
C LEU A 45 0.08 0.32 26.09
N GLU A 46 -0.36 -0.84 26.57
CA GLU A 46 -0.23 -2.08 25.80
C GLU A 46 -1.11 -2.11 24.55
N ILE A 47 -2.33 -1.59 24.63
CA ILE A 47 -3.22 -1.47 23.47
C ILE A 47 -2.59 -0.54 22.43
N ASP A 48 -2.13 0.65 22.85
CA ASP A 48 -1.48 1.62 21.98
C ASP A 48 -0.22 1.01 21.30
N GLU A 49 0.60 0.28 22.05
CA GLU A 49 1.80 -0.36 21.52
C GLU A 49 1.47 -1.55 20.59
N LYS A 50 0.37 -2.27 20.84
CA LYS A 50 -0.13 -3.29 19.91
C LYS A 50 -0.61 -2.67 18.60
N ASP A 51 -1.33 -1.57 18.66
CA ASP A 51 -1.87 -0.89 17.48
C ASP A 51 -0.74 -0.32 16.62
N LYS A 52 0.25 0.36 17.24
CA LYS A 52 1.47 0.83 16.57
C LYS A 52 2.21 -0.32 15.87
N ARG A 53 2.45 -1.43 16.58
CA ARG A 53 3.09 -2.62 15.99
C ARG A 53 2.26 -3.23 14.85
N GLY A 54 0.94 -3.21 14.97
CA GLY A 54 0.01 -3.67 13.93
C GLY A 54 0.17 -2.86 12.64
N VAL A 55 0.16 -1.53 12.75
CA VAL A 55 0.39 -0.61 11.64
C VAL A 55 1.76 -0.85 11.00
N GLU A 56 2.82 -0.85 11.80
CA GLU A 56 4.20 -1.07 11.32
C GLU A 56 4.37 -2.41 10.61
N CYS A 57 3.73 -3.46 11.13
CA CYS A 57 3.73 -4.77 10.50
C CYS A 57 3.04 -4.73 9.13
N ARG A 58 1.89 -4.04 9.01
CA ARG A 58 1.18 -3.87 7.73
C ARG A 58 2.03 -3.08 6.73
N ILE A 59 2.60 -1.94 7.14
CA ILE A 59 3.47 -1.12 6.28
C ILE A 59 4.68 -1.92 5.78
N ARG A 60 5.36 -2.66 6.68
CA ARG A 60 6.49 -3.53 6.31
C ARG A 60 6.07 -4.63 5.33
N ASN A 61 4.93 -5.28 5.58
CA ASN A 61 4.43 -6.37 4.73
C ASN A 61 3.93 -5.88 3.36
N ALA A 62 3.60 -4.59 3.25
CA ALA A 62 3.17 -3.97 2.00
C ALA A 62 4.31 -3.74 0.99
N LYS A 63 5.58 -3.83 1.42
CA LYS A 63 6.76 -3.76 0.54
C LYS A 63 6.90 -2.45 -0.25
N PHE A 64 6.51 -1.33 0.34
CA PHE A 64 6.78 -0.02 -0.25
C PHE A 64 8.29 0.19 -0.44
N PRO A 65 8.74 0.80 -1.57
CA PRO A 65 10.16 1.05 -1.82
C PRO A 65 10.74 2.12 -0.87
N TYR A 66 9.88 3.01 -0.36
CA TYR A 66 10.19 4.03 0.62
C TYR A 66 8.92 4.42 1.38
N ARG A 67 9.07 5.09 2.53
CA ARG A 67 7.94 5.62 3.32
C ARG A 67 7.72 7.08 2.98
N LYS A 68 6.52 7.41 2.55
CA LYS A 68 6.07 8.79 2.32
C LYS A 68 4.59 8.91 2.68
N TYR A 69 4.28 9.84 3.58
CA TYR A 69 2.93 10.06 4.04
C TYR A 69 2.22 11.05 3.13
N LEU A 70 0.88 11.02 3.09
CA LEU A 70 0.11 11.99 2.31
C LEU A 70 0.37 13.42 2.79
N ASP A 71 0.59 13.59 4.10
CA ASP A 71 0.86 14.89 4.71
C ASP A 71 2.21 15.48 4.29
N ASP A 72 3.13 14.65 3.79
CA ASP A 72 4.42 15.09 3.24
C ASP A 72 4.30 15.61 1.79
N ILE A 73 3.14 15.45 1.15
CA ILE A 73 2.95 15.82 -0.24
C ILE A 73 2.53 17.28 -0.33
N ASP A 74 3.37 18.09 -0.97
CA ASP A 74 3.01 19.46 -1.30
C ASP A 74 2.01 19.47 -2.48
N ILE A 75 0.74 19.60 -2.13
CA ILE A 75 -0.41 19.52 -3.04
C ILE A 75 -0.27 20.51 -4.20
N LYS A 76 0.38 21.67 -4.00
CA LYS A 76 0.51 22.70 -5.03
C LYS A 76 1.33 22.24 -6.25
N TYR A 77 2.19 21.24 -6.08
CA TYR A 77 3.01 20.68 -7.16
C TYR A 77 2.37 19.44 -7.81
N LEU A 78 1.23 18.97 -7.32
CA LEU A 78 0.48 17.91 -7.98
C LEU A 78 -0.29 18.48 -9.18
N PRO A 79 -0.51 17.69 -10.25
CA PRO A 79 -1.43 18.07 -11.33
C PRO A 79 -2.85 18.39 -10.82
N GLU A 80 -3.55 19.31 -11.48
CA GLU A 80 -4.87 19.80 -11.05
C GLU A 80 -5.90 18.67 -10.85
N GLY A 81 -5.89 17.67 -11.72
CA GLY A 81 -6.76 16.49 -11.62
C GLY A 81 -6.56 15.75 -10.29
N MET A 82 -5.31 15.63 -9.84
CA MET A 82 -4.97 15.01 -8.56
C MET A 82 -5.32 15.90 -7.39
N GLN A 83 -5.06 17.22 -7.46
CA GLN A 83 -5.39 18.15 -6.38
C GLN A 83 -6.88 18.08 -6.02
N LYS A 84 -7.76 18.05 -7.04
CA LYS A 84 -9.22 17.95 -6.84
C LYS A 84 -9.66 16.60 -6.26
N LYS A 85 -9.00 15.52 -6.65
CA LYS A 85 -9.39 14.15 -6.25
C LYS A 85 -8.73 13.67 -4.96
N LEU A 86 -7.63 14.28 -4.54
CA LEU A 86 -6.87 13.86 -3.36
C LEU A 86 -7.72 13.82 -2.08
N PRO A 87 -8.56 14.83 -1.76
CA PRO A 87 -9.40 14.78 -0.56
C PRO A 87 -10.34 13.57 -0.54
N GLU A 88 -10.98 13.27 -1.67
CA GLU A 88 -11.88 12.11 -1.83
C GLU A 88 -11.10 10.80 -1.67
N LEU A 89 -9.99 10.64 -2.39
CA LEU A 89 -9.17 9.42 -2.32
C LEU A 89 -8.56 9.19 -0.94
N SER A 90 -8.23 10.28 -0.24
CA SER A 90 -7.70 10.22 1.12
C SER A 90 -8.70 9.68 2.13
N THR A 91 -10.01 9.64 1.83
CA THR A 91 -11.00 8.96 2.68
C THR A 91 -10.90 7.44 2.61
N LEU A 92 -10.19 6.90 1.61
CA LEU A 92 -10.09 5.47 1.31
C LEU A 92 -11.43 4.78 0.97
N ALA A 93 -12.53 5.53 0.80
CA ALA A 93 -13.84 4.97 0.48
C ALA A 93 -13.84 4.14 -0.82
N PHE A 94 -12.88 4.38 -1.72
CA PHE A 94 -12.70 3.57 -2.93
C PHE A 94 -12.30 2.12 -2.61
N ILE A 95 -11.57 1.88 -1.51
CA ILE A 95 -11.17 0.54 -1.05
C ILE A 95 -12.39 -0.26 -0.59
N GLU A 96 -13.25 0.37 0.22
CA GLU A 96 -14.49 -0.24 0.70
C GLU A 96 -15.45 -0.59 -0.45
N LYS A 97 -15.53 0.30 -1.44
CA LYS A 97 -16.36 0.12 -2.63
C LYS A 97 -15.75 -0.80 -3.68
N GLY A 98 -14.52 -1.28 -3.48
CA GLY A 98 -13.80 -2.11 -4.46
C GLY A 98 -13.53 -1.38 -5.79
N GLN A 99 -13.41 -0.06 -5.77
CA GLN A 99 -13.14 0.76 -6.95
C GLN A 99 -11.64 0.84 -7.22
N ASN A 100 -11.25 0.83 -8.49
CA ASN A 100 -9.86 1.02 -8.88
C ASN A 100 -9.51 2.50 -8.97
N VAL A 101 -8.22 2.81 -8.90
CA VAL A 101 -7.67 4.14 -9.13
C VAL A 101 -6.58 4.00 -10.18
N ILE A 102 -6.68 4.76 -11.27
CA ILE A 102 -5.71 4.73 -12.36
C ILE A 102 -5.11 6.11 -12.50
N LEU A 103 -3.81 6.20 -12.25
CA LEU A 103 -3.01 7.42 -12.33
C LEU A 103 -2.25 7.43 -13.67
N VAL A 104 -2.67 8.27 -14.61
CA VAL A 104 -2.13 8.32 -15.98
C VAL A 104 -1.41 9.64 -16.21
N GLY A 105 -0.15 9.64 -16.66
CA GLY A 105 0.52 10.88 -17.06
C GLY A 105 2.03 10.76 -17.18
N ASN A 106 2.71 11.84 -17.62
CA ASN A 106 4.16 11.85 -17.83
C ASN A 106 4.99 11.59 -16.55
N PRO A 107 6.23 11.10 -16.65
CA PRO A 107 7.08 10.84 -15.48
C PRO A 107 7.32 12.09 -14.63
N GLY A 108 7.53 11.89 -13.32
CA GLY A 108 7.91 12.96 -12.39
C GLY A 108 6.76 13.76 -11.77
N THR A 109 5.50 13.44 -12.08
CA THR A 109 4.31 14.17 -11.60
C THR A 109 3.69 13.66 -10.29
N GLY A 110 4.36 12.73 -9.60
CA GLY A 110 3.94 12.27 -8.27
C GLY A 110 3.04 11.04 -8.23
N LYS A 111 2.79 10.34 -9.35
CA LYS A 111 1.95 9.10 -9.39
C LYS A 111 2.32 8.06 -8.34
N THR A 112 3.56 7.58 -8.39
CA THR A 112 4.08 6.60 -7.43
C THR A 112 4.03 7.14 -6.01
N HIS A 113 4.37 8.42 -5.81
CA HIS A 113 4.38 9.07 -4.50
C HIS A 113 2.97 9.08 -3.86
N VAL A 114 1.96 9.56 -4.60
CA VAL A 114 0.56 9.56 -4.14
C VAL A 114 0.06 8.13 -3.88
N SER A 115 0.39 7.17 -4.75
CA SER A 115 0.00 5.77 -4.54
C SER A 115 0.57 5.18 -3.26
N ILE A 116 1.84 5.49 -2.93
CA ILE A 116 2.49 5.06 -1.69
C ILE A 116 1.84 5.74 -0.48
N GLY A 117 1.58 7.04 -0.54
CA GLY A 117 0.91 7.78 0.54
C GLY A 117 -0.48 7.22 0.84
N LEU A 118 -1.29 6.96 -0.18
CA LEU A 118 -2.60 6.30 -0.03
C LEU A 118 -2.45 4.89 0.55
N GLY A 119 -1.45 4.13 0.11
CA GLY A 119 -1.16 2.80 0.64
C GLY A 119 -0.74 2.79 2.11
N ILE A 120 0.08 3.74 2.53
CA ILE A 120 0.50 3.88 3.93
C ILE A 120 -0.70 4.30 4.78
N LYS A 121 -1.50 5.27 4.33
CA LYS A 121 -2.74 5.64 5.02
C LYS A 121 -3.67 4.43 5.15
N ALA A 122 -3.82 3.63 4.10
CA ALA A 122 -4.61 2.40 4.16
C ALA A 122 -4.07 1.38 5.18
N CYS A 123 -2.74 1.24 5.31
CA CYS A 123 -2.15 0.43 6.36
C CYS A 123 -2.44 0.97 7.76
N MET A 124 -2.48 2.30 7.94
CA MET A 124 -2.84 2.93 9.22
C MET A 124 -4.29 2.61 9.59
N GLU A 125 -5.22 2.66 8.63
CA GLU A 125 -6.64 2.32 8.78
C GLU A 125 -6.94 0.80 8.81
N GLY A 126 -5.91 -0.05 8.94
CA GLY A 126 -6.09 -1.49 9.13
C GLY A 126 -6.11 -2.34 7.86
N TYR A 127 -6.07 -1.74 6.67
CA TYR A 127 -6.10 -2.48 5.41
C TYR A 127 -4.77 -3.20 5.11
N LYS A 128 -4.87 -4.38 4.48
CA LYS A 128 -3.71 -5.11 3.97
C LYS A 128 -3.36 -4.60 2.58
N VAL A 129 -2.19 -4.00 2.44
CA VAL A 129 -1.72 -3.43 1.17
C VAL A 129 -0.58 -4.28 0.61
N LEU A 130 -0.45 -4.33 -0.70
CA LEU A 130 0.75 -4.79 -1.40
C LEU A 130 1.15 -3.76 -2.45
N PHE A 131 2.40 -3.30 -2.40
CA PHE A 131 3.06 -2.55 -3.46
C PHE A 131 3.91 -3.50 -4.31
N THR A 132 3.83 -3.36 -5.63
CA THR A 132 4.72 -4.01 -6.59
C THR A 132 4.80 -3.18 -7.86
N THR A 133 5.94 -3.20 -8.54
CA THR A 133 5.97 -2.77 -9.93
C THR A 133 5.36 -3.87 -10.82
N ILE A 134 4.80 -3.48 -11.96
CA ILE A 134 4.24 -4.43 -12.93
C ILE A 134 5.31 -5.43 -13.43
N PRO A 135 6.54 -5.00 -13.81
CA PRO A 135 7.58 -5.95 -14.20
C PRO A 135 7.89 -6.98 -13.12
N LEU A 136 8.01 -6.55 -11.85
CA LEU A 136 8.27 -7.46 -10.72
C LEU A 136 7.12 -8.45 -10.51
N LEU A 137 5.88 -7.98 -10.66
CA LEU A 137 4.70 -8.84 -10.53
C LEU A 137 4.68 -9.91 -11.62
N ILE A 138 4.97 -9.56 -12.86
CA ILE A 138 5.06 -10.51 -13.97
C ILE A 138 6.15 -11.55 -13.73
N THR A 139 7.37 -11.11 -13.35
CA THR A 139 8.46 -12.05 -13.02
C THR A 139 8.01 -13.02 -11.93
N LYS A 140 7.35 -12.52 -10.87
CA LYS A 140 6.83 -13.36 -9.78
C LYS A 140 5.77 -14.35 -10.24
N LEU A 141 4.85 -13.92 -11.10
CA LEU A 141 3.79 -14.77 -11.67
C LEU A 141 4.40 -15.88 -12.52
N LYS A 142 5.37 -15.58 -13.38
CA LYS A 142 6.06 -16.57 -14.23
C LYS A 142 6.85 -17.58 -13.41
N GLU A 143 7.60 -17.13 -12.39
CA GLU A 143 8.29 -18.01 -11.46
C GLU A 143 7.32 -18.98 -10.77
N CYS A 144 6.20 -18.46 -10.23
CA CYS A 144 5.20 -19.27 -9.57
C CYS A 144 4.49 -20.23 -10.54
N ASN A 145 4.27 -19.83 -11.80
CA ASN A 145 3.71 -20.68 -12.84
C ASN A 145 4.65 -21.86 -13.14
N SER A 146 5.93 -21.57 -13.40
CA SER A 146 6.97 -22.57 -13.66
C SER A 146 7.14 -23.57 -12.49
N GLN A 147 7.08 -23.07 -11.26
CA GLN A 147 7.20 -23.88 -10.05
C GLN A 147 5.89 -24.58 -9.62
N LYS A 148 4.80 -24.43 -10.39
CA LYS A 148 3.46 -24.96 -10.04
C LYS A 148 2.94 -24.48 -8.68
N THR A 149 3.32 -23.27 -8.27
CA THR A 149 2.88 -22.61 -7.03
C THR A 149 1.95 -21.42 -7.26
N LEU A 150 1.53 -21.18 -8.51
CA LEU A 150 0.67 -20.05 -8.90
C LEU A 150 -0.61 -19.94 -8.07
N THR A 151 -1.33 -21.04 -7.88
CA THR A 151 -2.56 -21.05 -7.05
C THR A 151 -2.32 -20.63 -5.61
N TYR A 152 -1.15 -20.97 -5.03
CA TYR A 152 -0.81 -20.55 -3.68
C TYR A 152 -0.52 -19.03 -3.63
N PHE A 153 0.19 -18.52 -4.64
CA PHE A 153 0.42 -17.09 -4.79
C PHE A 153 -0.89 -16.32 -4.92
N GLU A 154 -1.79 -16.76 -5.80
CA GLU A 154 -3.10 -16.13 -6.03
C GLU A 154 -3.95 -16.09 -4.74
N ARG A 155 -4.04 -17.20 -4.00
CA ARG A 155 -4.75 -17.23 -2.70
C ARG A 155 -4.17 -16.26 -1.67
N ARG A 156 -2.86 -15.99 -1.72
CA ARG A 156 -2.24 -14.99 -0.87
C ARG A 156 -2.53 -13.58 -1.38
N PHE A 157 -2.49 -13.39 -2.70
CA PHE A 157 -2.74 -12.12 -3.37
C PHE A 157 -4.18 -11.61 -3.16
N GLU A 158 -5.16 -12.52 -3.13
CA GLU A 158 -6.57 -12.20 -2.83
C GLU A 158 -6.78 -11.62 -1.42
N LYS A 159 -5.87 -11.88 -0.47
CA LYS A 159 -6.00 -11.39 0.92
C LYS A 159 -5.65 -9.91 1.08
N TYR A 160 -5.04 -9.28 0.09
CA TYR A 160 -4.78 -7.85 0.14
C TYR A 160 -6.05 -7.08 -0.18
N ASP A 161 -6.37 -6.07 0.63
CA ASP A 161 -7.48 -5.16 0.41
C ASP A 161 -7.17 -4.15 -0.70
N LEU A 162 -5.90 -3.76 -0.82
CA LEU A 162 -5.39 -2.88 -1.87
C LEU A 162 -4.10 -3.44 -2.48
N VAL A 163 -4.02 -3.42 -3.80
CA VAL A 163 -2.75 -3.67 -4.53
C VAL A 163 -2.39 -2.40 -5.29
N ILE A 164 -1.17 -1.92 -5.11
CA ILE A 164 -0.57 -0.86 -5.91
C ILE A 164 0.33 -1.53 -6.93
N ALA A 165 -0.04 -1.40 -8.21
CA ALA A 165 0.66 -1.93 -9.36
C ALA A 165 1.29 -0.76 -10.13
N ASP A 166 2.54 -0.48 -9.81
CA ASP A 166 3.28 0.70 -10.28
C ASP A 166 3.98 0.42 -11.63
N GLU A 167 4.23 1.47 -12.42
CA GLU A 167 5.06 1.42 -13.64
C GLU A 167 4.50 0.57 -14.79
N LEU A 168 3.19 0.58 -15.01
CA LEU A 168 2.62 -0.03 -16.21
C LEU A 168 3.04 0.78 -17.46
N GLY A 169 3.71 0.12 -18.41
CA GLY A 169 4.07 0.71 -19.71
C GLY A 169 5.54 1.08 -19.92
N TYR A 170 6.44 0.76 -18.98
CA TYR A 170 7.88 0.97 -19.17
C TYR A 170 8.60 -0.15 -19.93
N ILE A 171 8.06 -1.37 -19.92
CA ILE A 171 8.68 -2.55 -20.53
C ILE A 171 7.58 -3.33 -21.25
N SER A 172 7.85 -3.78 -22.47
CA SER A 172 6.98 -4.71 -23.20
C SER A 172 7.11 -6.12 -22.61
N PHE A 173 6.00 -6.82 -22.46
CA PHE A 173 5.99 -8.16 -21.89
C PHE A 173 5.85 -9.23 -22.97
N ASP A 174 6.32 -10.44 -22.69
CA ASP A 174 5.99 -11.58 -23.53
C ASP A 174 4.55 -12.03 -23.32
N LYS A 175 4.00 -12.77 -24.29
CA LYS A 175 2.60 -13.20 -24.29
C LYS A 175 2.20 -13.91 -22.98
N GLU A 176 3.04 -14.80 -22.48
CA GLU A 176 2.79 -15.50 -21.20
C GLU A 176 2.67 -14.50 -20.03
N GLY A 177 3.60 -13.54 -19.94
CA GLY A 177 3.58 -12.52 -18.88
C GLY A 177 2.33 -11.63 -18.94
N ALA A 178 1.94 -11.23 -20.15
CA ALA A 178 0.73 -10.45 -20.39
C ALA A 178 -0.55 -11.22 -19.98
N GLU A 179 -0.67 -12.50 -20.35
CA GLU A 179 -1.81 -13.37 -19.99
C GLU A 179 -1.91 -13.61 -18.47
N LEU A 180 -0.76 -13.85 -17.81
CA LEU A 180 -0.71 -14.05 -16.36
C LEU A 180 -1.10 -12.76 -15.61
N LEU A 181 -0.56 -11.61 -16.03
CA LEU A 181 -0.91 -10.32 -15.44
C LEU A 181 -2.40 -10.01 -15.64
N PHE A 182 -2.91 -10.24 -16.85
CA PHE A 182 -4.31 -10.04 -17.19
C PHE A 182 -5.22 -10.86 -16.27
N THR A 183 -4.93 -12.16 -16.12
CA THR A 183 -5.72 -13.05 -15.29
C THR A 183 -5.70 -12.58 -13.84
N ASN A 184 -4.52 -12.26 -13.31
CA ASN A 184 -4.35 -11.84 -11.92
C ASN A 184 -5.06 -10.52 -11.59
N LEU A 185 -4.90 -9.48 -12.41
CA LEU A 185 -5.52 -8.17 -12.18
C LEU A 185 -7.02 -8.17 -12.50
N SER A 186 -7.45 -8.86 -13.57
CA SER A 186 -8.87 -8.94 -13.93
C SER A 186 -9.72 -9.59 -12.85
N LEU A 187 -9.26 -10.69 -12.27
CA LEU A 187 -9.98 -11.40 -11.20
C LEU A 187 -10.13 -10.52 -9.96
N ARG A 188 -9.19 -9.60 -9.75
CA ARG A 188 -9.20 -8.69 -8.61
C ARG A 188 -10.07 -7.45 -8.84
N ALA A 189 -10.05 -6.86 -10.03
CA ALA A 189 -10.67 -5.57 -10.36
C ALA A 189 -12.18 -5.47 -10.05
N SER A 190 -12.87 -6.60 -9.91
CA SER A 190 -14.29 -6.69 -9.57
C SER A 190 -14.58 -7.01 -8.09
N ARG A 191 -13.53 -7.23 -7.28
CA ARG A 191 -13.64 -7.72 -5.90
C ARG A 191 -12.93 -6.82 -4.88
N LYS A 192 -11.75 -6.31 -5.23
CA LYS A 192 -10.88 -5.52 -4.36
C LYS A 192 -10.17 -4.45 -5.18
N SER A 193 -9.79 -3.37 -4.52
CA SER A 193 -9.20 -2.22 -5.20
C SER A 193 -7.78 -2.46 -5.68
N ILE A 194 -7.48 -1.78 -6.78
CA ILE A 194 -6.16 -1.68 -7.39
C ILE A 194 -5.85 -0.20 -7.63
N ILE A 195 -4.65 0.25 -7.25
CA ILE A 195 -4.08 1.48 -7.79
C ILE A 195 -3.11 1.10 -8.90
N ILE A 196 -3.28 1.66 -10.09
CA ILE A 196 -2.36 1.49 -11.22
C ILE A 196 -1.70 2.83 -11.52
N THR A 197 -0.39 2.84 -11.74
CA THR A 197 0.30 4.00 -12.30
C THR A 197 0.80 3.67 -13.69
N THR A 198 0.62 4.60 -14.63
CA THR A 198 1.08 4.44 -16.00
C THR A 198 1.47 5.78 -16.61
N ASN A 199 2.43 5.74 -17.53
CA ASN A 199 2.76 6.85 -18.43
C ASN A 199 2.13 6.71 -19.82
N LEU A 200 1.41 5.61 -20.07
CA LEU A 200 0.73 5.36 -21.34
C LEU A 200 -0.76 5.65 -21.22
N SER A 201 -1.29 6.30 -22.25
CA SER A 201 -2.74 6.40 -22.47
C SER A 201 -3.32 5.01 -22.78
N PHE A 202 -4.62 4.83 -22.55
CA PHE A 202 -5.27 3.51 -22.69
C PHE A 202 -5.18 2.91 -24.10
N ASP A 203 -5.22 3.75 -25.14
CA ASP A 203 -5.03 3.36 -26.53
C ASP A 203 -3.66 2.73 -26.80
N ARG A 204 -2.66 3.06 -25.98
CA ARG A 204 -1.29 2.55 -26.09
C ARG A 204 -1.03 1.28 -25.27
N TRP A 205 -2.03 0.78 -24.54
CA TRP A 205 -1.86 -0.46 -23.79
C TRP A 205 -1.74 -1.69 -24.69
N GLU A 206 -2.18 -1.60 -25.96
CA GLU A 206 -1.96 -2.65 -26.96
C GLU A 206 -0.47 -2.90 -27.20
N GLU A 207 0.38 -1.88 -27.05
CA GLU A 207 1.84 -1.98 -27.13
C GLU A 207 2.42 -2.89 -26.01
N ILE A 208 1.71 -3.02 -24.89
CA ILE A 208 2.13 -3.79 -23.72
C ILE A 208 1.65 -5.24 -23.79
N PHE A 209 0.36 -5.43 -24.09
CA PHE A 209 -0.30 -6.74 -23.97
C PHE A 209 -0.29 -7.54 -25.28
N ALA A 210 0.12 -6.95 -26.40
CA ALA A 210 0.31 -7.56 -27.73
C ALA A 210 -0.91 -8.28 -28.34
N ASP A 211 -2.03 -8.36 -27.62
CA ASP A 211 -3.31 -8.91 -28.06
C ASP A 211 -4.42 -7.86 -27.83
N PRO A 212 -5.01 -7.30 -28.89
CA PRO A 212 -6.05 -6.28 -28.79
C PRO A 212 -7.30 -6.75 -28.03
N VAL A 213 -7.65 -8.03 -28.12
CA VAL A 213 -8.83 -8.60 -27.45
C VAL A 213 -8.60 -8.66 -25.95
N ILE A 214 -7.43 -9.14 -25.52
CA ILE A 214 -7.05 -9.18 -24.10
C ILE A 214 -6.94 -7.75 -23.55
N THR A 215 -6.32 -6.85 -24.31
CA THR A 215 -6.15 -5.44 -23.92
C THR A 215 -7.49 -4.76 -23.70
N SER A 216 -8.41 -4.86 -24.65
CA SER A 216 -9.74 -4.26 -24.57
C SER A 216 -10.52 -4.79 -23.37
N ALA A 217 -10.51 -6.11 -23.16
CA ALA A 217 -11.15 -6.73 -21.99
C ALA A 217 -10.52 -6.28 -20.66
N MET A 218 -9.22 -5.98 -20.64
CA MET A 218 -8.51 -5.52 -19.45
C MET A 218 -8.86 -4.08 -19.10
N VAL A 219 -8.85 -3.21 -20.10
CA VAL A 219 -9.22 -1.80 -19.96
C VAL A 219 -10.65 -1.71 -19.45
N ASP A 220 -11.60 -2.44 -20.05
CA ASP A 220 -12.99 -2.48 -19.59
C ASP A 220 -13.10 -2.85 -18.10
N ARG A 221 -12.49 -3.97 -17.70
CA ARG A 221 -12.55 -4.45 -16.30
C ARG A 221 -11.88 -3.51 -15.30
N LEU A 222 -10.75 -2.92 -15.67
CA LEU A 222 -9.99 -2.04 -14.77
C LEU A 222 -10.62 -0.65 -14.66
N THR A 223 -11.21 -0.14 -15.73
CA THR A 223 -11.83 1.19 -15.77
C THR A 223 -13.27 1.20 -15.28
N HIS A 224 -13.95 0.06 -15.25
CA HIS A 224 -15.30 -0.05 -14.72
C HIS A 224 -15.36 0.42 -13.24
N LYS A 225 -16.07 1.53 -13.01
CA LYS A 225 -16.20 2.23 -11.71
C LYS A 225 -14.88 2.72 -11.11
N ALA A 226 -13.86 2.93 -11.94
CA ALA A 226 -12.55 3.42 -11.50
C ALA A 226 -12.50 4.95 -11.42
N HIS A 227 -11.62 5.44 -10.55
CA HIS A 227 -11.17 6.83 -10.56
C HIS A 227 -9.99 6.94 -11.51
N ILE A 228 -10.21 7.54 -12.68
CA ILE A 228 -9.15 7.83 -13.65
C ILE A 228 -8.68 9.26 -13.42
N ILE A 229 -7.43 9.43 -13.00
CA ILE A 229 -6.84 10.74 -12.72
C ILE A 229 -5.74 11.02 -13.73
N ASP A 230 -5.92 12.13 -14.46
CA ASP A 230 -4.87 12.70 -15.26
C ASP A 230 -3.83 13.37 -14.35
N MET A 231 -2.61 12.87 -14.47
CA MET A 231 -1.43 13.25 -13.73
C MET A 231 -0.42 13.92 -14.67
N THR A 232 -0.87 14.51 -15.78
CA THR A 232 -0.03 15.25 -16.71
C THR A 232 0.29 16.63 -16.14
N GLY A 233 1.57 17.00 -16.14
CA GLY A 233 2.03 18.27 -15.59
C GLY A 233 3.56 18.37 -15.51
N ASP A 234 4.04 19.41 -14.86
CA ASP A 234 5.47 19.64 -14.69
C ASP A 234 6.11 18.57 -13.80
N SER A 235 7.33 18.16 -14.16
CA SER A 235 8.07 17.15 -13.42
C SER A 235 8.64 17.76 -12.13
N TYR A 236 8.13 17.30 -10.99
CA TYR A 236 8.62 17.69 -9.67
C TYR A 236 10.10 17.32 -9.48
N ARG A 237 10.56 16.19 -10.06
CA ARG A 237 11.97 15.77 -10.00
C ARG A 237 12.90 16.76 -10.71
N LEU A 238 12.45 17.36 -11.82
CA LEU A 238 13.22 18.41 -12.49
C LEU A 238 13.23 19.69 -11.66
N HIS A 239 12.09 20.07 -11.08
CA HIS A 239 12.00 21.25 -10.22
C HIS A 239 12.96 21.14 -9.00
N GLU A 240 13.00 20.00 -8.31
CA GLU A 240 13.96 19.76 -7.22
C GLU A 240 15.41 19.88 -7.68
N SER A 241 15.72 19.31 -8.85
CA SER A 241 17.09 19.34 -9.40
C SER A 241 17.54 20.76 -9.75
N LEU A 242 16.63 21.58 -10.31
CA LEU A 242 16.89 22.98 -10.67
C LEU A 242 16.94 23.91 -9.46
N SER A 243 16.25 23.58 -8.37
CA SER A 243 16.23 24.39 -7.13
C SER A 243 17.47 24.16 -6.25
N GLN A 244 18.26 23.14 -6.54
CA GLN A 244 19.50 22.80 -5.81
C GLN A 244 20.78 23.32 -6.51
N CYS A 245 20.64 23.98 -7.66
CA CYS A 245 21.70 24.71 -8.35
C CYS A 245 21.64 26.21 -8.00
#